data_AF-A0A660Y9G8-F1
#
_entry.id   AF-A0A660Y9G8-F1
#
_cell.length_a   1.000
_cell.length_b   1.000
_cell.length_c   1.000
_cell.angle_alpha   90.00
_cell.angle_beta   90.00
_cell.angle_gamma   90.00
#
_symmetry.space_group_name_H-M   'P 1'
#
loop_
_entity.id
_entity.type
_entity.pdbx_description
1 polymer ?
#
loop_
_entity_poly.entity_id
_entity_poly.type
_entity_poly.pdbx_seq_one_letter_code
_entity_poly.pdbx_strand_id
1 'polypeptide(L)'
;YPFTVTQVRYALLPGSSLKCHTGMAHRVDIYVAGGVAPAAFPIVLRSISVNAQANGSTIRVITLDVTPPLVLTQGQQLFVSVEMRIDANSNRTCLRSCFPPSGALPGRDYWSNAASAPYPWKSLKNSGIPAVYSTQALGH
;
A
#
# COMPACT_ATOMS: atom_id res chain seq x y z
N TYR A 1 20.39 3.49 -8.07
CA TYR A 1 20.93 3.38 -6.70
C TYR A 1 22.17 4.25 -6.62
N PRO A 2 22.26 5.17 -5.64
CA PRO A 2 21.21 5.46 -4.66
C PRO A 2 19.92 5.92 -5.35
N PHE A 3 18.77 5.71 -4.69
CA PHE A 3 17.49 6.32 -5.09
C PHE A 3 16.86 6.90 -3.82
N THR A 4 16.60 8.19 -3.84
CA THR A 4 16.09 8.96 -2.72
C THR A 4 14.58 9.11 -2.84
N VAL A 5 13.85 8.35 -2.02
CA VAL A 5 12.40 8.40 -1.95
C VAL A 5 11.99 9.63 -1.15
N THR A 6 11.33 10.58 -1.81
CA THR A 6 10.78 11.78 -1.19
C THR A 6 9.27 11.71 -1.03
N GLN A 7 8.58 10.91 -1.85
CA GLN A 7 7.13 10.71 -1.75
C GLN A 7 6.72 9.27 -2.05
N VAL A 8 5.59 8.88 -1.47
CA VAL A 8 4.87 7.65 -1.82
C VAL A 8 3.49 8.02 -2.35
N ARG A 9 3.10 7.42 -3.46
CA ARG A 9 1.80 7.65 -4.09
C ARG A 9 1.03 6.34 -4.22
N TYR A 10 -0.25 6.35 -3.90
CA TYR A 10 -1.17 5.25 -4.19
C TYR A 10 -2.56 5.78 -4.55
N ALA A 11 -3.44 4.89 -4.99
CA ALA A 11 -4.79 5.25 -5.40
C ALA A 11 -5.83 4.35 -4.75
N LEU A 12 -6.96 4.94 -4.37
CA LEU A 12 -8.15 4.25 -3.88
C LEU A 12 -9.22 4.22 -4.97
N LEU A 13 -9.83 3.05 -5.16
CA LEU A 13 -10.88 2.82 -6.14
C LEU A 13 -12.27 3.06 -5.51
N PRO A 14 -13.17 3.83 -6.12
CA PRO A 14 -14.57 3.89 -5.72
C PRO A 14 -15.32 2.67 -6.26
N GLY A 15 -16.41 2.26 -5.61
CA GLY A 15 -17.24 1.19 -6.19
C GLY A 15 -18.33 0.68 -5.26
N SER A 16 -19.53 0.49 -5.79
CA SER A 16 -20.68 0.03 -5.03
C SER A 16 -20.68 -1.48 -4.78
N SER A 17 -20.18 -2.30 -5.72
CA SER A 17 -20.21 -3.77 -5.64
C SER A 17 -19.48 -4.34 -4.42
N LEU A 18 -18.35 -3.72 -4.04
CA LEU A 18 -17.58 -4.08 -2.84
C LEU A 18 -17.70 -3.05 -1.72
N LYS A 19 -18.62 -2.08 -1.84
CA LYS A 19 -18.75 -0.91 -0.96
C LYS A 19 -17.41 -0.19 -0.71
N CYS A 20 -16.64 0.00 -1.78
CA CYS A 20 -15.36 0.70 -1.73
C CYS A 20 -15.58 2.19 -1.45
N HIS A 21 -14.97 2.67 -0.38
CA HIS A 21 -15.10 4.03 0.12
C HIS A 21 -13.72 4.71 0.12
N THR A 22 -13.58 5.72 -0.73
CA THR A 22 -12.31 6.41 -0.96
C THR A 22 -11.95 7.40 0.14
N GLY A 23 -12.93 7.78 0.97
CA GLY A 23 -12.78 8.74 2.06
C GLY A 23 -12.40 8.17 3.43
N MET A 24 -12.21 6.85 3.59
CA MET A 24 -11.96 6.27 4.92
C MET A 24 -10.58 6.71 5.46
N ALA A 25 -10.51 7.08 6.74
CA ALA A 25 -9.23 7.25 7.43
C ALA A 25 -8.51 5.90 7.52
N HIS A 26 -7.19 5.91 7.37
CA HIS A 26 -6.37 4.71 7.45
C HIS A 26 -4.90 5.08 7.66
N ARG A 27 -4.10 4.10 8.08
CA ARG A 27 -2.65 4.24 8.27
C ARG A 27 -1.88 3.77 7.03
N VAL A 28 -0.77 4.43 6.75
CA VAL A 28 0.24 3.98 5.78
C VAL A 28 1.58 3.86 6.50
N ASP A 29 2.17 2.66 6.48
CA ASP A 29 3.48 2.40 7.06
C ASP A 29 4.51 2.20 5.94
N ILE A 30 5.67 2.83 6.09
CA ILE A 30 6.78 2.80 5.14
C ILE A 30 8.02 2.27 5.86
N TYR A 31 8.68 1.30 5.25
CA TYR A 31 9.92 0.72 5.76
C TYR A 31 10.81 0.22 4.62
N VAL A 32 12.06 -0.06 4.97
CA VAL A 32 13.07 -0.58 4.05
C VAL A 32 13.57 -1.91 4.58
N ALA A 33 13.71 -2.90 3.71
CA ALA A 33 14.28 -4.19 4.07
C ALA A 33 15.07 -4.80 2.90
N GLY A 34 15.95 -5.76 3.22
CA GLY A 34 16.56 -6.64 2.22
C GLY A 34 15.67 -7.85 1.97
N GLY A 35 15.44 -8.19 0.70
CA GLY A 35 14.58 -9.31 0.29
C GLY A 35 13.41 -8.88 -0.59
N VAL A 36 12.63 -9.87 -1.05
CA VAL A 36 11.48 -9.66 -1.96
C VAL A 36 10.14 -9.62 -1.23
N ALA A 37 10.08 -10.12 0.01
CA ALA A 37 8.86 -10.20 0.79
C ALA A 37 8.89 -9.24 1.99
N PRO A 38 7.75 -8.63 2.34
CA PRO A 38 7.56 -7.91 3.58
C PRO A 38 7.97 -8.71 4.82
N ALA A 39 8.65 -8.06 5.77
CA ALA A 39 8.95 -8.67 7.06
C ALA A 39 7.68 -8.82 7.91
N ALA A 40 7.57 -9.93 8.65
CA ALA A 40 6.47 -10.13 9.61
C ALA A 40 6.49 -9.13 10.77
N PHE A 41 7.70 -8.71 11.17
CA PHE A 41 7.95 -7.65 12.15
C PHE A 41 8.68 -6.48 11.46
N PRO A 42 7.98 -5.65 10.68
CA PRO A 42 8.62 -4.56 9.97
C PRO A 42 9.14 -3.52 10.96
N ILE A 43 10.38 -3.06 10.78
CA ILE A 43 10.91 -1.88 11.47
C ILE A 43 10.37 -0.66 10.71
N VAL A 44 9.23 -0.15 11.17
CA VAL A 44 8.54 0.98 10.53
C VAL A 44 9.40 2.24 10.64
N LEU A 45 9.77 2.81 9.49
CA LEU A 45 10.53 4.06 9.43
C LEU A 45 9.61 5.27 9.45
N ARG A 46 8.45 5.17 8.77
CA ARG A 46 7.40 6.20 8.79
C ARG A 46 6.04 5.54 8.97
N SER A 47 5.23 6.13 9.83
CA SER A 47 3.81 5.79 9.97
C SER A 47 3.01 7.06 9.76
N ILE A 48 2.19 7.08 8.72
CA ILE A 48 1.47 8.27 8.27
C ILE A 48 -0.02 7.99 8.39
N SER A 49 -0.72 8.82 9.18
CA SER A 49 -2.18 8.78 9.25
C SER A 49 -2.78 9.57 8.10
N VAL A 50 -3.63 8.92 7.33
CA VAL A 50 -4.42 9.57 6.29
C VAL A 50 -5.80 9.88 6.85
N ASN A 51 -6.11 11.18 6.89
CA ASN A 51 -7.37 11.66 7.44
C ASN A 51 -8.57 11.23 6.59
N ALA A 52 -9.70 11.04 7.28
CA ALA A 52 -10.97 10.82 6.62
C ALA A 52 -11.34 12.03 5.75
N GLN A 53 -12.03 11.74 4.65
CA GLN A 53 -12.62 12.72 3.75
C GLN A 53 -14.00 12.22 3.32
N ALA A 54 -14.79 13.09 2.70
CA ALA A 54 -16.05 12.67 2.09
C ALA A 54 -15.79 11.56 1.05
N ASN A 55 -16.70 10.60 0.94
CA ASN A 55 -16.60 9.59 -0.09
C ASN A 55 -16.70 10.24 -1.48
N GLY A 56 -15.77 9.92 -2.37
CA GLY A 56 -15.81 10.35 -3.76
C GLY A 56 -16.32 9.25 -4.69
N SER A 57 -16.99 9.64 -5.77
CA SER A 57 -17.35 8.74 -6.89
C SER A 57 -16.20 8.48 -7.86
N THR A 58 -15.07 9.18 -7.70
CA THR A 58 -13.88 9.06 -8.54
C THR A 58 -12.71 8.42 -7.79
N ILE A 59 -11.69 8.00 -8.54
CA ILE A 59 -10.42 7.52 -7.96
C ILE A 59 -9.80 8.64 -7.12
N ARG A 60 -9.45 8.30 -5.87
CA ARG A 60 -8.71 9.22 -4.98
C ARG A 60 -7.23 8.86 -5.04
N VAL A 61 -6.40 9.77 -5.53
CA VAL A 61 -4.95 9.63 -5.50
C VAL A 61 -4.44 10.27 -4.20
N ILE A 62 -3.63 9.53 -3.47
CA ILE A 62 -3.04 9.97 -2.21
C ILE A 62 -1.53 10.00 -2.41
N THR A 63 -0.94 11.18 -2.20
CA THR A 63 0.50 11.40 -2.24
C THR A 63 0.94 11.79 -0.84
N LEU A 64 1.89 11.06 -0.29
CA LEU A 64 2.41 11.23 1.06
C LEU A 64 3.88 11.62 0.98
N ASP A 65 4.24 12.69 1.68
CA ASP A 65 5.63 13.10 1.81
C ASP A 65 6.38 12.18 2.76
N VAL A 66 7.60 11.81 2.37
CA VAL A 66 8.51 10.99 3.17
C VAL A 66 9.57 11.92 3.74
N THR A 67 9.36 12.40 4.97
CA THR A 67 10.26 13.35 5.64
C THR A 67 10.85 12.75 6.93
N PRO A 68 12.18 12.76 7.12
CA PRO A 68 13.20 13.01 6.08
C PRO A 68 13.14 11.97 4.95
N PRO A 69 13.66 12.28 3.75
CA PRO A 69 13.70 11.36 2.62
C PRO A 69 14.39 10.03 2.97
N LEU A 70 13.97 8.94 2.32
CA LEU A 70 14.57 7.62 2.50
C LEU A 70 15.50 7.29 1.33
N VAL A 71 16.76 7.04 1.61
CA VAL A 71 17.74 6.62 0.59
C VAL A 71 17.76 5.10 0.52
N LEU A 72 17.40 4.55 -0.64
CA LEU A 72 17.56 3.13 -0.92
C LEU A 72 18.97 2.87 -1.45
N THR A 73 19.65 1.89 -0.87
CA THR A 73 20.94 1.38 -1.35
C THR A 73 20.75 0.10 -2.17
N GLN A 74 21.82 -0.36 -2.82
CA GLN A 74 21.78 -1.64 -3.54
C GLN A 74 21.32 -2.78 -2.61
N GLY A 75 20.41 -3.61 -3.11
CA GLY A 75 19.84 -4.75 -2.38
C GLY A 75 18.68 -4.41 -1.43
N GLN A 76 18.40 -3.13 -1.19
CA GLN A 76 17.25 -2.69 -0.40
C GLN A 76 16.01 -2.53 -1.27
N GLN A 77 14.85 -2.79 -0.67
CA GLN A 77 13.54 -2.49 -1.26
C GLN A 77 12.73 -1.59 -0.33
N LEU A 78 11.97 -0.67 -0.91
CA LEU A 78 10.95 0.08 -0.20
C LEU A 78 9.68 -0.76 -0.10
N PHE A 79 9.14 -0.88 1.10
CA PHE A 79 7.83 -1.47 1.35
C PHE A 79 6.87 -0.40 1.84
N VAL A 80 5.67 -0.40 1.25
CA VAL A 80 4.56 0.49 1.61
C VAL A 80 3.39 -0.39 1.99
N SER A 81 3.00 -0.34 3.26
CA SER A 81 1.84 -1.03 3.81
C SER A 81 0.70 -0.03 3.94
N VAL A 82 -0.46 -0.33 3.35
CA VAL A 82 -1.68 0.46 3.48
C VAL A 82 -2.66 -0.33 4.33
N GLU A 83 -3.14 0.26 5.42
CA GLU A 83 -4.17 -0.34 6.27
C GLU A 83 -5.49 -0.43 5.50
N MET A 84 -6.03 -1.63 5.43
CA MET A 84 -7.29 -1.91 4.74
C MET A 84 -8.40 -2.01 5.79
N ARG A 85 -9.26 -0.99 5.84
CA ARG A 85 -10.33 -0.90 6.84
C ARG A 85 -11.66 -1.38 6.32
N ILE A 86 -12.47 -1.90 7.23
CA ILE A 86 -13.90 -2.15 7.06
C ILE A 86 -14.64 -1.44 8.21
N ASP A 87 -15.66 -0.65 7.93
CA ASP A 87 -16.49 0.01 8.95
C ASP A 87 -17.76 -0.79 9.30
N ALA A 88 -18.55 -0.29 10.26
CA ALA A 88 -19.79 -0.93 10.69
C ALA A 88 -20.85 -1.05 9.58
N ASN A 89 -20.77 -0.22 8.53
CA ASN A 89 -21.68 -0.26 7.37
C ASN A 89 -21.15 -1.16 6.24
N SER A 90 -20.06 -1.89 6.52
CA SER A 90 -19.30 -2.70 5.56
C SER A 90 -18.66 -1.89 4.43
N ASN A 91 -18.49 -0.58 4.58
CA ASN A 91 -17.65 0.20 3.67
C ASN A 91 -16.20 -0.21 3.85
N ARG A 92 -15.45 -0.25 2.74
CA ARG A 92 -14.09 -0.78 2.73
C ARG A 92 -13.13 0.20 2.09
N THR A 93 -11.91 0.25 2.61
CA THR A 93 -10.79 0.83 1.85
C THR A 93 -10.45 -0.14 0.72
N CYS A 94 -10.38 0.35 -0.51
CA CYS A 94 -10.04 -0.45 -1.68
C CYS A 94 -8.89 0.17 -2.44
N LEU A 95 -7.75 -0.51 -2.48
CA LEU A 95 -6.63 -0.11 -3.31
C LEU A 95 -6.93 -0.34 -4.78
N ARG A 96 -6.62 0.66 -5.61
CA ARG A 96 -6.66 0.53 -7.05
C ARG A 96 -5.52 -0.38 -7.52
N SER A 97 -5.83 -1.30 -8.43
CA SER A 97 -4.84 -2.04 -9.20
C SER A 97 -4.55 -1.36 -10.56
N CYS A 98 -3.35 -1.57 -11.09
CA CYS A 98 -2.99 -1.18 -12.45
C CYS A 98 -3.77 -2.01 -13.48
N PHE A 99 -4.19 -1.38 -14.59
CA PHE A 99 -4.89 -2.02 -15.70
C PHE A 99 -4.10 -1.85 -17.02
N PRO A 100 -4.08 -2.83 -17.95
CA PRO A 100 -4.58 -4.19 -17.76
C PRO A 100 -3.82 -4.88 -16.62
N PRO A 101 -4.44 -5.82 -15.89
CA PRO A 101 -3.68 -6.64 -14.95
C PRO A 101 -2.65 -7.38 -15.81
N SER A 102 -1.38 -6.97 -15.74
CA SER A 102 -0.27 -7.62 -16.43
C SER A 102 0.06 -8.99 -15.80
N GLY A 103 -0.93 -9.65 -15.17
CA GLY A 103 -0.74 -10.65 -14.14
C GLY A 103 -0.21 -10.06 -12.84
N ALA A 104 -0.43 -10.77 -11.73
CA ALA A 104 0.25 -10.45 -10.48
C ALA A 104 1.77 -10.66 -10.65
N LEU A 105 2.55 -9.66 -10.27
CA LEU A 105 4.00 -9.75 -10.35
C LEU A 105 4.56 -10.49 -9.12
N PRO A 106 5.41 -11.51 -9.30
CA PRO A 106 6.02 -12.20 -8.17
C PRO A 106 6.86 -11.21 -7.36
N GLY A 107 6.75 -11.28 -6.02
CA GLY A 107 7.55 -10.44 -5.14
C GLY A 107 7.12 -8.98 -5.03
N ARG A 108 5.92 -8.62 -5.51
CA ARG A 108 5.48 -7.21 -5.54
C ARG A 108 4.35 -6.90 -4.56
N ASP A 109 3.27 -7.66 -4.63
CA ASP A 109 2.05 -7.37 -3.86
C ASP A 109 1.75 -8.48 -2.86
N TYR A 110 1.51 -8.06 -1.61
CA TYR A 110 1.30 -8.94 -0.48
C TYR A 110 0.08 -8.49 0.33
N TRP A 111 -0.55 -9.43 1.04
CA TRP A 111 -1.69 -9.18 1.90
C TRP A 111 -1.53 -9.86 3.26
N SER A 112 -1.94 -9.18 4.32
CA SER A 112 -2.03 -9.74 5.67
C SER A 112 -3.41 -9.44 6.24
N ASN A 113 -3.99 -10.41 6.95
CA ASN A 113 -5.25 -10.24 7.70
C ASN A 113 -5.01 -9.83 9.16
N ALA A 114 -3.75 -9.70 9.60
CA ALA A 114 -3.45 -9.31 10.98
C ALA A 114 -3.57 -7.80 11.17
N ALA A 115 -4.22 -7.38 12.26
CA ALA A 115 -4.37 -5.98 12.64
C ALA A 115 -3.09 -5.39 13.28
N SER A 116 -2.17 -6.25 13.74
CA SER A 116 -0.89 -5.89 14.34
C SER A 116 0.19 -6.91 13.96
N ALA A 117 1.45 -6.54 14.12
CA ALA A 117 2.55 -7.47 13.97
C ALA A 117 2.44 -8.63 15.00
N PRO A 118 2.84 -9.86 14.67
CA PRO A 118 3.40 -10.28 13.39
C PRO A 118 2.38 -10.30 12.25
N TYR A 119 2.77 -9.78 11.08
CA TYR A 119 1.94 -9.80 9.89
C TYR A 119 2.25 -11.04 9.03
N PRO A 120 1.33 -12.02 8.92
CA PRO A 120 1.51 -13.19 8.08
C PRO A 120 1.25 -12.85 6.61
N TRP A 121 2.22 -12.17 5.98
CA TRP A 121 2.12 -11.73 4.60
C TRP A 121 1.99 -12.89 3.61
N LYS A 122 0.98 -12.83 2.76
CA LYS A 122 0.74 -13.76 1.66
C LYS A 122 0.91 -13.04 0.34
N SER A 123 1.68 -13.62 -0.57
CA SER A 123 1.81 -13.11 -1.94
C SER A 123 0.45 -13.18 -2.65
N LEU A 124 0.03 -12.06 -3.27
CA LEU A 124 -1.20 -12.04 -4.06
C LEU A 124 -1.10 -12.96 -5.27
N LYS A 125 0.08 -13.00 -5.92
CA LYS A 125 0.34 -13.92 -7.03
C LYS A 125 0.11 -15.37 -6.64
N ASN A 126 0.69 -15.81 -5.51
CA ASN A 126 0.58 -17.19 -5.05
C ASN A 126 -0.84 -17.52 -4.56
N SER A 127 -1.65 -16.49 -4.29
CA SER A 127 -3.06 -16.62 -3.93
C SER A 127 -4.00 -16.58 -5.15
N GLY A 128 -3.46 -16.55 -6.38
CA GLY A 128 -4.24 -16.49 -7.61
C GLY A 128 -4.98 -15.17 -7.83
N ILE A 129 -4.60 -14.10 -7.13
CA ILE A 129 -5.23 -12.77 -7.26
C ILE A 129 -4.44 -11.95 -8.28
N PRO A 130 -4.96 -11.69 -9.49
CA PRO A 130 -4.24 -10.98 -10.55
C PRO A 130 -4.29 -9.47 -10.34
N ALA A 131 -3.73 -9.00 -9.23
CA ALA A 131 -3.65 -7.58 -8.90
C ALA A 131 -2.19 -7.13 -8.82
N VAL A 132 -1.95 -5.93 -9.36
CA VAL A 132 -0.75 -5.14 -9.08
C VAL A 132 -1.23 -3.83 -8.50
N TYR A 133 -0.99 -3.57 -7.21
CA TYR A 133 -1.48 -2.34 -6.61
C TYR A 133 -0.78 -1.13 -7.23
N SER A 134 -1.55 -0.06 -7.44
CA SER A 134 -1.07 1.20 -8.00
C SER A 134 -0.31 2.00 -6.94
N THR A 135 0.75 1.44 -6.39
CA THR A 135 1.64 2.07 -5.39
C THR A 135 2.98 2.40 -6.03
N GLN A 136 3.48 3.61 -5.79
CA GLN A 136 4.66 4.17 -6.42
C GLN A 136 5.53 4.91 -5.41
N ALA A 137 6.85 4.77 -5.54
CA ALA A 137 7.83 5.61 -4.89
C ALA A 137 8.25 6.71 -5.89
N LEU A 138 8.27 7.96 -5.44
CA LEU A 138 8.71 9.12 -6.23
C LEU A 138 9.96 9.71 -5.57
N GLY A 139 10.92 10.14 -6.39
CA GLY A 139 12.26 10.44 -5.92
C GLY A 139 13.27 10.68 -7.04
N HIS A 140 14.55 10.80 -6.66
CA HIS A 140 15.70 10.98 -7.56
C HIS A 140 16.89 10.12 -7.12
#